data_AF-A0A8T3LSX2-F1
#
_entry.id   AF-A0A8T3LSX2-F1
#
_cell.length_a   1.000
_cell.length_b   1.000
_cell.length_c   1.000
_cell.angle_alpha   90.00
_cell.angle_beta   90.00
_cell.angle_gamma   90.00
#
_symmetry.space_group_name_H-M   'P 1'
#
loop_
_entity.id
_entity.type
_entity.pdbx_description
1 polymer ?
#
loop_
_entity_poly.entity_id
_entity_poly.type
_entity_poly.pdbx_seq_one_letter_code
_entity_poly.pdbx_strand_id
1 'polypeptide(L)'
;MPRLPARRGPGFLRSLNYLAFLPLASRAPTYGRLLMALLADDRIPPSRKAILGLAAGYLLSPIDLIPEAIPILGALDDVAVVIIALDVFLEGVPRSLLDERLQELGIDGGELDADLARVRRTVPRPVRALFKRLPAAIDGAASLIRRSGADRRLRDWISKEEALPA
;
A
#
# COMPACT_ATOMS: atom_id res chain seq x y z
N MET A 1 -39.57 14.66 -37.14
CA MET A 1 -38.12 14.94 -37.01
C MET A 1 -37.75 14.97 -35.53
N PRO A 2 -36.75 14.17 -35.09
CA PRO A 2 -36.38 14.00 -33.68
C PRO A 2 -35.34 15.04 -33.23
N ARG A 3 -35.38 15.45 -31.96
CA ARG A 3 -34.25 16.09 -31.25
C ARG A 3 -34.04 15.36 -29.94
N LEU A 4 -33.02 14.49 -29.89
CA LEU A 4 -32.51 13.91 -28.64
C LEU A 4 -31.56 14.91 -27.98
N PRO A 5 -31.72 15.26 -26.70
CA PRO A 5 -30.79 16.16 -26.03
C PRO A 5 -29.57 15.43 -25.46
N ALA A 6 -28.42 16.04 -25.76
CA ALA A 6 -27.18 16.09 -24.98
C ALA A 6 -26.67 14.81 -24.31
N ARG A 7 -25.68 14.20 -24.98
CA ARG A 7 -24.67 13.29 -24.44
C ARG A 7 -23.98 13.96 -23.22
N ARG A 8 -24.41 13.65 -21.99
CA ARG A 8 -23.72 14.04 -20.75
C ARG A 8 -22.32 13.43 -20.76
N GLY A 9 -21.29 14.26 -20.71
CA GLY A 9 -19.89 13.82 -20.79
C GLY A 9 -19.45 12.96 -19.60
N PRO A 10 -18.44 12.09 -19.77
CA PRO A 10 -17.98 11.10 -18.78
C PRO A 10 -17.26 11.69 -17.55
N GLY A 11 -17.28 13.00 -17.32
CA GLY A 11 -16.58 13.66 -16.21
C GLY A 11 -17.33 13.65 -14.86
N PHE A 12 -18.66 13.71 -14.87
CA PHE A 12 -19.47 13.82 -13.64
C PHE A 12 -19.57 12.52 -12.85
N LEU A 13 -19.35 11.37 -13.49
CA LEU A 13 -19.33 10.08 -12.81
C LEU A 13 -18.00 9.80 -12.09
N ARG A 14 -16.93 10.56 -12.36
CA ARG A 14 -15.66 10.48 -11.61
C ARG A 14 -15.73 11.22 -10.27
N SER A 15 -16.43 12.36 -10.18
CA SER A 15 -16.58 13.11 -8.93
C SER A 15 -17.38 12.36 -7.87
N LEU A 16 -18.35 11.53 -8.27
CA LEU A 16 -19.04 10.61 -7.36
C LEU A 16 -18.10 9.58 -6.70
N ASN A 17 -16.99 9.21 -7.35
CA ASN A 17 -16.06 8.23 -6.80
C ASN A 17 -15.33 8.77 -5.56
N TYR A 18 -14.97 10.06 -5.53
CA TYR A 18 -14.28 10.67 -4.37
C TYR A 18 -15.15 10.68 -3.11
N LEU A 19 -16.47 10.84 -3.26
CA LEU A 19 -17.39 10.75 -2.13
C LEU A 19 -17.37 9.36 -1.48
N ALA A 20 -17.11 8.30 -2.25
CA ALA A 20 -16.96 6.95 -1.73
C ALA A 20 -15.68 6.76 -0.89
N PHE A 21 -14.70 7.67 -1.03
CA PHE A 21 -13.45 7.69 -0.27
C PHE A 21 -13.44 8.71 0.88
N LEU A 22 -14.45 9.58 1.02
CA LEU A 22 -14.53 10.51 2.15
C LEU A 22 -14.49 9.83 3.53
N PRO A 23 -15.21 8.71 3.77
CA PRO A 23 -15.13 8.01 5.05
C PRO A 23 -13.70 7.52 5.34
N LEU A 24 -13.03 6.98 4.31
CA LEU A 24 -11.63 6.54 4.39
C LEU A 24 -10.69 7.69 4.73
N ALA A 25 -10.87 8.86 4.10
CA ALA A 25 -10.05 10.04 4.33
C ALA A 25 -10.17 10.56 5.77
N SER A 26 -11.37 10.57 6.35
CA SER A 26 -11.57 10.98 7.75
C SER A 26 -10.89 10.05 8.77
N ARG A 27 -10.66 8.79 8.38
CA ARG A 27 -10.03 7.73 9.18
C ARG A 27 -8.55 7.56 8.91
N ALA A 28 -8.02 8.27 7.92
CA ALA A 28 -6.59 8.29 7.60
C ALA A 28 -5.66 8.46 8.81
N PRO A 29 -5.90 9.38 9.78
CA PRO A 29 -5.01 9.49 10.95
C PRO A 29 -5.02 8.23 11.82
N THR A 30 -6.18 7.60 11.98
CA THR A 30 -6.33 6.37 12.75
C THR A 30 -5.60 5.19 12.09
N TYR A 31 -5.76 5.02 10.78
CA TYR A 31 -5.02 4.00 10.03
C TYR A 31 -3.52 4.29 9.97
N GLY A 32 -3.12 5.56 9.91
CA GLY A 32 -1.73 5.97 10.04
C GLY A 32 -1.13 5.53 11.38
N ARG A 33 -1.85 5.75 12.49
CA ARG A 33 -1.42 5.28 13.82
C ARG A 33 -1.30 3.77 13.89
N LEU A 34 -2.26 3.03 13.33
CA LEU A 34 -2.20 1.58 13.24
C LEU A 34 -0.97 1.12 12.47
N LEU A 35 -0.70 1.74 11.31
CA LEU A 35 0.47 1.41 10.51
C LEU A 35 1.78 1.68 11.25
N MET A 36 1.88 2.80 11.96
CA MET A 36 3.05 3.11 12.78
C MET A 36 3.23 2.10 13.92
N ALA A 37 2.16 1.72 14.60
CA ALA A 37 2.21 0.71 15.67
C ALA A 37 2.66 -0.66 15.14
N LEU A 38 2.16 -1.06 13.96
CA LEU A 38 2.57 -2.30 13.29
C LEU A 38 4.03 -2.22 12.83
N LEU A 39 4.43 -1.13 12.17
CA LEU A 39 5.81 -0.91 11.72
C LEU A 39 6.82 -0.95 12.88
N ALA A 40 6.44 -0.49 14.07
CA ALA A 40 7.27 -0.55 15.26
C ALA A 40 7.36 -1.96 15.89
N ASP A 41 6.49 -2.91 15.53
CA ASP A 41 6.45 -4.23 16.16
C ASP A 41 7.44 -5.21 15.51
N ASP A 42 8.33 -5.80 16.31
CA ASP A 42 9.38 -6.72 15.86
C ASP A 42 8.84 -8.08 15.37
N ARG A 43 7.60 -8.43 15.71
CA ARG A 43 6.94 -9.65 15.23
C ARG A 43 6.66 -9.59 13.72
N ILE A 44 6.71 -8.41 13.11
CA ILE A 44 6.56 -8.24 11.66
C ILE A 44 7.91 -8.42 10.96
N PRO A 45 8.00 -9.32 9.96
CA PRO A 45 9.23 -9.50 9.19
C PRO A 45 9.73 -8.19 8.56
N PRO A 46 11.03 -7.86 8.65
CA PRO A 46 11.58 -6.64 8.03
C PRO A 46 11.33 -6.56 6.52
N SER A 47 11.26 -7.72 5.83
CA SER A 47 10.91 -7.76 4.41
C SER A 47 9.51 -7.20 4.12
N ARG A 48 8.56 -7.35 5.05
CA ARG A 48 7.21 -6.80 4.92
C ARG A 48 7.21 -5.30 5.20
N LYS A 49 7.94 -4.85 6.21
CA LYS A 49 8.14 -3.41 6.49
C LYS A 49 8.81 -2.68 5.31
N ALA A 50 9.77 -3.34 4.66
CA ALA A 50 10.47 -2.80 3.49
C ALA A 50 9.53 -2.52 2.31
N ILE A 51 8.41 -3.24 2.17
CA ILE A 51 7.42 -2.97 1.10
C ILE A 51 6.80 -1.58 1.28
N LEU A 52 6.42 -1.23 2.51
CA LEU A 52 5.92 0.11 2.82
C LEU A 52 7.01 1.16 2.62
N GLY A 53 8.25 0.86 3.01
CA GLY A 53 9.40 1.73 2.76
C GLY A 53 9.65 1.98 1.27
N LEU A 54 9.57 0.94 0.44
CA LEU A 54 9.69 1.04 -1.02
C LEU A 54 8.54 1.83 -1.65
N ALA A 55 7.31 1.62 -1.17
CA ALA A 55 6.15 2.36 -1.64
C ALA A 55 6.20 3.84 -1.24
N ALA A 56 6.64 4.14 -0.02
CA ALA A 56 6.90 5.51 0.42
C ALA A 56 8.04 6.15 -0.38
N GLY A 57 9.13 5.40 -0.59
CA GLY A 57 10.25 5.82 -1.43
C GLY A 57 9.81 6.09 -2.86
N TYR A 58 8.91 5.30 -3.42
CA TYR A 58 8.28 5.54 -4.72
C TYR A 58 7.48 6.85 -4.73
N LEU A 59 6.59 7.07 -3.75
CA LEU A 59 5.79 8.29 -3.65
C LEU A 59 6.61 9.58 -3.47
N LEU A 60 7.72 9.46 -2.75
CA LEU A 60 8.62 10.59 -2.44
C LEU A 60 9.74 10.73 -3.48
N SER A 61 9.88 9.76 -4.39
CA SER A 61 10.92 9.75 -5.41
C SER A 61 10.59 10.82 -6.47
N PRO A 62 11.53 11.73 -6.76
CA PRO A 62 11.39 12.69 -7.86
C PRO A 62 11.56 12.04 -9.25
N ILE A 63 11.85 10.74 -9.30
CA ILE A 63 12.09 9.97 -10.53
C ILE A 63 10.83 9.18 -10.88
N ASP A 64 10.19 9.51 -12.01
CA ASP A 64 9.12 8.72 -12.64
C ASP A 64 9.70 7.39 -13.16
N LEU A 65 9.65 6.36 -12.32
CA LEU A 65 10.11 5.01 -12.65
C LEU A 65 9.10 4.22 -13.49
N ILE A 66 7.84 4.67 -13.57
CA ILE A 66 6.80 4.06 -14.40
C ILE A 66 6.70 4.87 -15.70
N PRO A 67 7.13 4.32 -16.85
CA PRO A 67 6.98 5.02 -18.11
C PRO A 67 5.51 5.25 -18.43
N GLU A 68 5.15 6.48 -18.80
CA GLU A 68 3.79 6.88 -19.25
C GLU A 68 3.26 6.03 -20.42
N ALA A 69 4.12 5.23 -21.05
CA ALA A 69 3.81 4.32 -22.15
C ALA A 69 2.86 3.16 -21.79
N ILE A 70 2.48 2.97 -20.52
CA ILE A 70 1.52 1.93 -20.10
C ILE A 70 0.16 2.59 -19.77
N PRO A 71 -0.83 2.57 -20.69
CA PRO A 71 -2.09 3.30 -20.53
C PRO A 71 -2.96 2.84 -19.35
N ILE A 72 -2.66 1.67 -18.78
CA ILE A 72 -3.35 1.09 -17.62
C ILE A 72 -2.76 1.61 -16.30
N LEU A 73 -1.49 2.02 -16.28
CA LEU A 73 -0.79 2.52 -15.08
C LEU A 73 -0.95 4.04 -14.92
N GLY A 74 -0.92 4.82 -16.02
CA GLY A 74 -1.03 6.28 -16.00
C GLY A 74 -2.35 6.88 -15.49
N ALA A 75 -3.35 6.07 -15.09
CA ALA A 75 -4.61 6.56 -14.50
C ALA A 75 -4.75 6.26 -12.99
N LEU A 76 -3.77 5.56 -12.39
CA LEU A 76 -3.88 4.94 -11.07
C LEU A 76 -2.60 5.05 -10.21
N ASP A 77 -1.54 5.71 -10.69
CA ASP A 77 -0.16 5.42 -10.30
C ASP A 77 0.13 5.45 -8.79
N ASP A 78 -0.01 6.61 -8.13
CA ASP A 78 0.44 6.73 -6.73
C ASP A 78 -0.49 6.03 -5.73
N VAL A 79 -1.80 6.22 -5.91
CA VAL A 79 -2.81 5.68 -5.00
C VAL A 79 -2.88 4.15 -5.12
N ALA A 80 -2.75 3.61 -6.34
CA ALA A 80 -2.71 2.17 -6.51
C ALA A 80 -1.51 1.59 -5.78
N VAL A 81 -0.29 2.11 -6.01
CA VAL A 81 0.94 1.65 -5.35
C VAL A 81 0.80 1.61 -3.83
N VAL A 82 0.28 2.68 -3.22
CA VAL A 82 0.02 2.75 -1.78
C VAL A 82 -0.95 1.65 -1.34
N ILE A 83 -2.06 1.48 -2.07
CA ILE A 83 -3.05 0.44 -1.77
C ILE A 83 -2.42 -0.96 -1.86
N ILE A 84 -1.60 -1.23 -2.88
CA ILE A 84 -0.89 -2.52 -3.02
C ILE A 84 -0.01 -2.75 -1.79
N ALA A 85 0.81 -1.76 -1.47
CA ALA A 85 1.81 -1.88 -0.43
C ALA A 85 1.16 -2.10 0.93
N LEU A 86 0.09 -1.35 1.22
CA LEU A 86 -0.71 -1.51 2.44
C LEU A 86 -1.33 -2.90 2.52
N ASP A 87 -1.93 -3.40 1.44
CA ASP A 87 -2.60 -4.70 1.42
C ASP A 87 -1.61 -5.85 1.65
N VAL A 88 -0.48 -5.84 0.94
CA VAL A 88 0.57 -6.86 1.05
C VAL A 88 1.26 -6.80 2.43
N PHE A 89 1.41 -5.60 2.99
CA PHE A 89 1.89 -5.42 4.35
C PHE A 89 0.94 -6.06 5.36
N LEU A 90 -0.35 -5.68 5.32
CA LEU A 90 -1.38 -6.19 6.24
C LEU A 90 -1.60 -7.69 6.12
N GLU A 91 -1.47 -8.27 4.93
CA GLU A 91 -1.51 -9.73 4.73
C GLU A 91 -0.34 -10.45 5.43
N GLY A 92 0.81 -9.77 5.58
CA GLY A 92 1.96 -10.28 6.32
C GLY A 92 1.89 -10.06 7.83
N VAL A 93 0.87 -9.35 8.33
CA VAL A 93 0.66 -9.12 9.77
C VAL A 93 -0.05 -10.34 10.38
N PRO A 94 0.50 -10.96 11.43
CA PRO A 94 -0.22 -11.99 12.17
C PRO A 94 -1.56 -11.46 12.68
N ARG A 95 -2.66 -12.18 12.45
CA ARG A 95 -4.01 -11.73 12.84
C ARG A 95 -4.11 -11.39 14.33
N SER A 96 -3.48 -12.21 15.19
CA SER A 96 -3.41 -11.94 16.63
C SER A 96 -2.76 -10.60 16.97
N LEU A 97 -1.71 -10.19 16.25
CA LEU A 97 -1.06 -8.89 16.43
C LEU A 97 -1.93 -7.75 15.91
N LEU A 98 -2.56 -7.94 14.75
CA LEU A 98 -3.47 -6.94 14.20
C LEU A 98 -4.62 -6.66 15.18
N ASP A 99 -5.24 -7.72 15.70
CA ASP A 99 -6.36 -7.63 16.65
C ASP A 99 -5.93 -6.97 17.97
N GLU A 100 -4.74 -7.29 18.47
CA GLU A 100 -4.11 -6.65 19.63
C GLU A 100 -3.98 -5.13 19.42
N ARG A 101 -3.39 -4.70 18.29
CA ARG A 101 -3.20 -3.27 17.99
C ARG A 101 -4.52 -2.54 17.71
N LEU A 102 -5.49 -3.21 17.10
CA LEU A 102 -6.83 -2.65 16.89
C LEU A 102 -7.52 -2.37 18.22
N GLN A 103 -7.46 -3.31 19.17
CA GLN A 103 -8.02 -3.14 20.51
C GLN A 103 -7.32 -2.02 21.29
N GLU A 104 -5.99 -1.98 21.28
CA GLU A 104 -5.20 -0.93 21.94
C GLU A 104 -5.53 0.48 21.42
N LEU A 105 -5.76 0.60 20.11
CA LEU A 105 -6.07 1.88 19.47
C LEU A 105 -7.57 2.21 19.45
N GLY A 106 -8.42 1.32 19.96
CA GLY A 106 -9.88 1.49 19.94
C GLY A 106 -10.46 1.50 18.52
N ILE A 107 -9.84 0.78 17.59
CA ILE A 107 -10.26 0.68 16.18
C ILE A 107 -11.14 -0.57 16.03
N ASP A 108 -12.32 -0.41 15.44
CA ASP A 108 -13.19 -1.54 15.12
C ASP A 108 -12.58 -2.33 13.94
N GLY A 109 -12.26 -3.61 14.18
CA GLY A 109 -11.72 -4.50 13.15
C GLY A 109 -12.68 -4.76 12.00
N GLY A 110 -13.99 -4.81 12.26
CA GLY A 110 -15.01 -4.94 11.22
C GLY A 110 -15.08 -3.70 10.33
N GLU A 111 -14.80 -2.53 10.89
CA GLU A 111 -14.71 -1.27 10.15
C GLU A 111 -13.49 -1.27 9.22
N LEU A 112 -12.31 -1.66 9.73
CA LEU A 112 -11.11 -1.80 8.91
C LEU A 112 -11.32 -2.82 7.78
N ASP A 113 -11.91 -3.97 8.07
CA ASP A 113 -12.17 -5.01 7.07
C ASP A 113 -13.14 -4.53 5.98
N ALA A 114 -14.18 -3.77 6.34
CA ALA A 114 -15.11 -3.19 5.38
C ALA A 114 -14.44 -2.18 4.46
N ASP A 115 -13.57 -1.34 5.02
CA ASP A 115 -12.82 -0.31 4.31
C ASP A 115 -11.76 -0.93 3.38
N LEU A 116 -11.03 -1.95 3.84
CA LEU A 116 -10.12 -2.74 3.00
C LEU A 116 -10.88 -3.50 1.89
N ALA A 117 -12.04 -4.07 2.19
CA ALA A 117 -12.87 -4.73 1.19
C ALA A 117 -13.38 -3.75 0.12
N ARG A 118 -13.69 -2.50 0.49
CA ARG A 118 -14.05 -1.44 -0.47
C ARG A 118 -12.89 -1.13 -1.40
N VAL A 119 -11.70 -0.94 -0.84
CA VAL A 119 -10.47 -0.67 -1.59
C VAL A 119 -10.17 -1.81 -2.58
N ARG A 120 -10.17 -3.07 -2.10
CA ARG A 120 -9.91 -4.27 -2.93
C ARG A 120 -10.90 -4.46 -4.08
N ARG A 121 -12.14 -3.99 -3.94
CA ARG A 121 -13.17 -4.05 -5.01
C ARG A 121 -12.91 -3.04 -6.12
N THR A 122 -12.30 -1.90 -5.79
CA THR A 122 -11.96 -0.86 -6.77
C THR A 122 -10.74 -1.23 -7.60
N VAL A 123 -9.89 -2.14 -7.09
CA VAL A 123 -8.67 -2.58 -7.78
C VAL A 123 -8.99 -3.43 -9.03
N PRO A 124 -8.50 -3.04 -10.22
CA PRO A 124 -8.68 -3.81 -11.45
C PRO A 124 -8.13 -5.24 -11.35
N ARG A 125 -8.71 -6.16 -12.13
CA ARG A 125 -8.30 -7.58 -12.15
C ARG A 125 -6.79 -7.81 -12.38
N PRO A 126 -6.11 -7.10 -13.30
CA PRO A 126 -4.67 -7.27 -13.51
C PRO A 126 -3.86 -6.94 -12.26
N VAL A 127 -4.22 -5.85 -11.58
CA VAL A 127 -3.56 -5.37 -10.37
C VAL A 127 -3.78 -6.35 -9.21
N ARG A 128 -5.01 -6.88 -9.06
CA ARG A 128 -5.29 -7.93 -8.07
C ARG A 128 -4.53 -9.24 -8.33
N ALA A 129 -4.29 -9.59 -9.60
CA ALA A 129 -3.51 -10.77 -9.95
C ALA A 129 -2.03 -10.63 -9.54
N LEU A 130 -1.49 -9.41 -9.64
CA LEU A 130 -0.16 -9.07 -9.13
C LEU A 130 -0.09 -9.23 -7.61
N PHE A 131 -1.11 -8.74 -6.87
CA PHE A 131 -1.15 -8.83 -5.40
C PHE A 131 -1.00 -10.26 -4.91
N LYS A 132 -1.72 -11.20 -5.52
CA LYS A 132 -1.66 -12.61 -5.12
C LYS A 132 -0.28 -13.25 -5.31
N ARG A 133 0.56 -12.69 -6.19
CA ARG A 133 1.89 -13.22 -6.51
C ARG A 133 3.00 -12.52 -5.74
N LEU A 134 2.78 -11.27 -5.34
CA LEU A 134 3.76 -10.42 -4.66
C LEU A 134 4.28 -11.02 -3.35
N PRO A 135 3.45 -11.47 -2.38
CA PRO A 135 3.93 -12.04 -1.12
C PRO A 135 4.94 -13.17 -1.33
N ALA A 136 4.59 -14.14 -2.19
CA ALA A 136 5.47 -15.27 -2.48
C ALA A 136 6.76 -14.86 -3.20
N ALA A 137 6.69 -13.91 -4.13
CA ALA A 137 7.86 -13.38 -4.82
C ALA A 137 8.80 -12.64 -3.86
N ILE A 138 8.24 -11.83 -2.96
CA ILE A 138 8.98 -11.06 -1.96
C ILE A 138 9.62 -11.99 -0.92
N ASP A 139 8.86 -12.96 -0.41
CA ASP A 139 9.38 -13.94 0.56
C ASP A 139 10.49 -14.80 -0.08
N GLY A 140 10.31 -15.17 -1.35
CA GLY A 140 11.34 -15.84 -2.15
C GLY A 140 12.61 -14.99 -2.28
N ALA A 141 12.50 -13.75 -2.73
CA ALA A 141 13.63 -12.82 -2.84
C ALA A 141 14.32 -12.55 -1.48
N ALA A 142 13.54 -12.35 -0.42
CA ALA A 142 14.07 -12.15 0.93
C ALA A 142 14.83 -13.38 1.43
N SER A 143 14.38 -14.58 1.06
CA SER A 143 15.09 -15.82 1.39
C SER A 143 16.43 -15.93 0.67
N LEU A 144 16.53 -15.42 -0.57
CA LEU A 144 17.78 -15.39 -1.33
C LEU A 144 18.78 -14.41 -0.73
N ILE A 145 18.34 -13.20 -0.37
CA ILE A 145 19.18 -12.19 0.29
C ILE A 145 19.72 -12.72 1.62
N ARG A 146 18.88 -13.40 2.40
CA ARG A 146 19.26 -14.00 3.68
C ARG A 146 20.26 -15.14 3.53
N ARG A 147 20.21 -15.88 2.41
CA ARG A 147 21.14 -16.97 2.09
C ARG A 147 22.46 -16.49 1.51
N SER A 148 22.48 -15.36 0.79
CA SER A 148 23.70 -14.82 0.17
C SER A 148 24.59 -14.03 1.12
N GLY A 149 24.18 -13.81 2.37
CA GLY A 149 24.90 -13.00 3.36
C GLY A 149 24.92 -11.50 3.02
N ALA A 150 24.16 -11.07 2.01
CA ALA A 150 24.01 -9.67 1.63
C ALA A 150 23.28 -8.85 2.72
N ASP A 151 22.59 -9.52 3.64
CA ASP A 151 21.91 -8.89 4.77
C ASP A 151 22.86 -8.14 5.70
N ARG A 152 24.11 -8.62 5.88
CA ARG A 152 25.12 -7.90 6.68
C ARG A 152 25.56 -6.61 5.98
N ARG A 153 25.82 -6.66 4.68
CA ARG A 153 26.25 -5.49 3.90
C ARG A 153 25.18 -4.41 3.82
N LEU A 154 23.91 -4.78 3.67
CA LEU A 154 22.79 -3.84 3.67
C LEU A 154 22.62 -3.17 5.03
N ARG A 155 22.71 -3.93 6.13
CA ARG A 155 22.67 -3.37 7.48
C ARG A 155 23.83 -2.39 7.71
N ASP A 156 25.04 -2.77 7.31
CA ASP A 156 26.22 -1.90 7.46
C ASP A 156 26.12 -0.62 6.63
N TRP A 157 25.41 -0.63 5.49
CA TRP A 157 25.23 0.54 4.63
C TRP A 157 24.18 1.50 5.20
N ILE A 158 23.03 0.99 5.68
CA ILE A 158 22.00 1.81 6.35
C ILE A 158 22.58 2.43 7.64
N SER A 159 23.31 1.64 8.45
CA SER A 159 23.96 2.15 9.66
C SER A 159 25.07 3.17 9.36
N LYS A 160 25.68 3.12 8.17
CA LYS A 160 26.67 4.13 7.73
C LYS A 160 26.01 5.42 7.26
N GLU A 161 24.80 5.36 6.71
CA GLU A 161 24.05 6.55 6.27
C GLU A 161 23.40 7.31 7.44
N GLU A 162 22.99 6.62 8.51
CA GLU A 162 22.53 7.25 9.76
C GLU A 162 23.66 7.95 10.55
N ALA A 163 24.92 7.75 10.16
CA ALA A 163 26.11 8.32 10.79
C ALA A 163 26.68 9.56 10.07
N LEU A 164 25.91 10.23 9.21
CA LEU A 164 26.26 11.54 8.66
C LEU A 164 25.71 12.65 9.57
N PRO A 165 26.57 13.33 10.36
CA PRO A 165 26.15 14.49 11.14
C PRO A 165 25.82 15.68 10.21
N ALA A 166 24.77 16.41 10.59
CA ALA A 166 24.51 17.78 10.14
C ALA A 166 25.66 18.74 10.52
#